data_AF-A0A662RHY6-F1
#
_entry.id   AF-A0A662RHY6-F1
#
_cell.length_a   1.000
_cell.length_b   1.000
_cell.length_c   1.000
_cell.angle_alpha   90.00
_cell.angle_beta   90.00
_cell.angle_gamma   90.00
#
_symmetry.space_group_name_H-M   'P 1'
#
loop_
_entity.id
_entity.type
_entity.pdbx_description
1 polymer ?
#
loop_
_entity_poly.entity_id
_entity_poly.type
_entity_poly.pdbx_seq_one_letter_code
_entity_poly.pdbx_strand_id
1 'polypeptide(L)'
;MLIEIIIWYALILVIGMAAFPIVSIVCKNLTDRGYCISKIAGILILSHLAWILSYPLSFSKGTVLLALAILCALSLLCIIYCKSEVHVRRDVVIRNEIVFFVAFIVFLAIRVYSPEIVNFGEKFMDFAFLNAVMRSSQFPPHDPWFAGGLLDFYYYFGYLTVAVPSKISGIATEVTYNLGLVTFAALAANAAFGIGYDLTKKIRYGISTMIFVVFIANAHIVFDMAARLLNPRAGSYEHIFGLWASTRVIPDTINEFPYFSFTFGDLHPHVISIPFQLLVLVLMLNIHKSDESGMNIYGIGWTRILAGMILPALAIGALFPLNAWDYPTYLIIFTSIVLVQQYRAASLRNAPVPIATVGILSILLFLPFYLDFRGAGASGAGI
;
A
#
# COMPACT_ATOMS: atom_id res chain seq x y z
N MET A 1 20.63 9.60 12.14
CA MET A 1 19.76 9.93 10.99
C MET A 1 20.26 9.41 9.64
N LEU A 2 21.37 9.88 9.05
CA LEU A 2 21.74 9.46 7.68
C LEU A 2 21.91 7.93 7.53
N ILE A 3 22.57 7.28 8.48
CA ILE A 3 22.75 5.82 8.49
C ILE A 3 21.39 5.10 8.57
N GLU A 4 20.47 5.59 9.39
CA GLU A 4 19.12 5.01 9.55
C GLU A 4 18.31 5.12 8.25
N ILE A 5 18.40 6.27 7.56
CA ILE A 5 17.78 6.48 6.24
C ILE A 5 18.32 5.46 5.22
N ILE A 6 19.64 5.25 5.18
CA ILE A 6 20.27 4.30 4.26
C ILE A 6 19.85 2.87 4.58
N ILE A 7 19.88 2.47 5.86
CA ILE A 7 19.45 1.13 6.31
C ILE A 7 17.99 0.90 5.93
N TRP A 8 17.12 1.86 6.22
CA TRP A 8 15.69 1.76 5.90
C TRP A 8 15.45 1.66 4.39
N TYR A 9 16.04 2.55 3.60
CA TYR A 9 15.91 2.52 2.15
C TYR A 9 16.38 1.19 1.56
N ALA A 10 17.57 0.72 1.97
CA ALA A 10 18.12 -0.57 1.55
C ALA A 10 17.20 -1.74 1.96
N LEU A 11 16.60 -1.67 3.15
CA LEU A 11 15.66 -2.69 3.60
C LEU A 11 14.41 -2.75 2.73
N ILE A 12 13.82 -1.60 2.39
CA ILE A 12 12.66 -1.55 1.48
C ILE A 12 13.03 -2.09 0.08
N LEU A 13 14.23 -1.82 -0.42
CA LEU A 13 14.73 -2.43 -1.66
C LEU A 13 14.81 -3.96 -1.55
N VAL A 14 15.39 -4.48 -0.48
CA VAL A 14 15.53 -5.94 -0.25
C VAL A 14 14.15 -6.60 -0.18
N ILE A 15 13.20 -6.01 0.54
CA ILE A 15 11.83 -6.52 0.63
C ILE A 15 11.16 -6.55 -0.75
N GLY A 16 11.31 -5.47 -1.54
CA GLY A 16 10.76 -5.42 -2.90
C GLY A 16 11.40 -6.45 -3.85
N MET A 17 12.72 -6.59 -3.81
CA MET A 17 13.44 -7.60 -4.60
C MET A 17 13.05 -9.03 -4.19
N ALA A 18 12.88 -9.27 -2.90
CA ALA A 18 12.45 -10.57 -2.38
C ALA A 18 11.05 -10.94 -2.89
N ALA A 19 10.12 -9.99 -3.02
CA ALA A 19 8.78 -10.25 -3.53
C ALA A 19 8.64 -10.21 -5.06
N PHE A 20 9.61 -9.60 -5.75
CA PHE A 20 9.53 -9.37 -7.18
C PHE A 20 9.28 -10.64 -8.02
N PRO A 21 9.92 -11.80 -7.77
CA PRO A 21 9.63 -13.02 -8.52
C PRO A 21 8.16 -13.44 -8.49
N ILE A 22 7.53 -13.41 -7.31
CA ILE A 22 6.10 -13.72 -7.14
C ILE A 22 5.26 -12.71 -7.96
N VAL A 23 5.54 -11.42 -7.79
CA VAL A 23 4.80 -10.34 -8.48
C VAL A 23 4.96 -10.44 -10.00
N SER A 24 6.15 -10.78 -10.50
CA SER A 24 6.45 -10.88 -11.93
C SER A 24 5.68 -11.97 -12.67
N ILE A 25 5.38 -13.06 -11.95
CA ILE A 25 4.58 -14.18 -12.46
C ILE A 25 3.10 -13.79 -12.48
N VAL A 26 2.61 -13.13 -11.44
CA VAL A 26 1.22 -12.65 -11.37
C VAL A 26 0.98 -11.57 -12.42
N CYS A 27 1.87 -10.59 -12.53
CA CYS A 27 1.76 -9.42 -13.41
C CYS A 27 2.25 -9.69 -14.84
N LYS A 28 2.02 -10.91 -15.36
CA LYS A 28 2.52 -11.34 -16.68
C LYS A 28 2.02 -10.48 -17.85
N ASN A 29 0.86 -9.83 -17.72
CA ASN A 29 0.24 -9.04 -18.79
C ASN A 29 0.69 -7.56 -18.75
N LEU A 30 1.49 -7.17 -17.76
CA LEU A 30 2.05 -5.82 -17.64
C LEU A 30 3.42 -5.72 -18.32
N THR A 31 3.73 -4.52 -18.83
CA THR A 31 4.99 -4.25 -19.53
C THR A 31 6.16 -4.23 -18.55
N ASP A 32 5.92 -3.79 -17.31
CA ASP A 32 6.93 -3.74 -16.25
C ASP A 32 6.99 -5.02 -15.39
N ARG A 33 6.14 -6.01 -15.67
CA ARG A 33 5.93 -7.23 -14.87
C ARG A 33 5.62 -6.93 -13.39
N GLY A 34 4.94 -5.83 -13.10
CA GLY A 34 4.57 -5.43 -11.74
C GLY A 34 5.76 -4.96 -10.89
N TYR A 35 6.90 -4.59 -11.49
CA TYR A 35 8.03 -4.07 -10.72
C TYR A 35 7.62 -2.81 -9.92
N CYS A 36 6.73 -1.97 -10.47
CA CYS A 36 6.22 -0.76 -9.81
C CYS A 36 5.57 -1.03 -8.43
N ILE A 37 4.96 -2.20 -8.24
CA ILE A 37 4.26 -2.61 -7.02
C ILE A 37 5.01 -3.65 -6.19
N SER A 38 6.18 -4.10 -6.63
CA SER A 38 6.96 -5.16 -5.97
C SER A 38 7.27 -4.87 -4.49
N LYS A 39 7.65 -3.62 -4.17
CA LYS A 39 7.90 -3.16 -2.81
C LYS A 39 6.63 -3.16 -1.95
N ILE A 40 5.48 -2.76 -2.51
CA ILE A 40 4.19 -2.73 -1.79
C ILE A 40 3.74 -4.15 -1.47
N ALA A 41 3.77 -5.03 -2.48
CA ALA A 41 3.46 -6.44 -2.31
C ALA A 41 4.41 -7.12 -1.31
N GLY A 42 5.70 -6.80 -1.35
CA GLY A 42 6.68 -7.34 -0.41
C GLY A 42 6.43 -6.93 1.04
N ILE A 43 6.13 -5.64 1.28
CA ILE A 43 5.75 -5.17 2.61
C ILE A 43 4.47 -5.87 3.08
N LEU A 44 3.47 -6.01 2.20
CA LEU A 44 2.21 -6.66 2.54
C LEU A 44 2.40 -8.14 2.90
N ILE A 45 3.07 -8.91 2.03
CA ILE A 45 3.30 -10.34 2.25
C ILE A 45 4.15 -10.54 3.50
N LEU A 46 5.22 -9.77 3.67
CA LEU A 46 6.09 -9.89 4.85
C LEU A 46 5.32 -9.57 6.14
N SER A 47 4.49 -8.53 6.13
CA SER A 47 3.72 -8.13 7.30
C SER A 47 2.63 -9.14 7.63
N HIS A 48 1.95 -9.68 6.62
CA HIS A 48 0.96 -10.74 6.79
C HIS A 48 1.59 -12.03 7.33
N LEU A 49 2.72 -12.47 6.77
CA LEU A 49 3.45 -13.64 7.28
C LEU A 49 3.92 -13.43 8.73
N ALA A 50 4.49 -12.26 9.04
CA ALA A 50 4.93 -11.95 10.40
C ALA A 50 3.77 -11.91 11.40
N TRP A 51 2.61 -11.40 10.97
CA TRP A 51 1.37 -11.38 11.74
C TRP A 51 0.87 -12.79 12.04
N ILE A 52 0.68 -13.63 11.00
CA ILE A 52 0.19 -15.00 11.18
C ILE A 52 1.15 -15.84 12.03
N LEU A 53 2.47 -15.71 11.81
CA LEU A 53 3.48 -16.44 12.58
C LEU A 53 3.56 -15.98 14.03
N SER A 54 3.07 -14.80 14.37
CA SER A 54 3.09 -14.31 15.75
C SER A 54 2.14 -15.07 16.68
N TYR A 55 1.01 -15.57 16.17
CA TYR A 55 0.03 -16.33 16.95
C TYR A 55 0.63 -17.61 17.59
N PRO A 56 1.29 -18.52 16.84
CA PRO A 56 1.96 -19.67 17.45
C PRO A 56 3.33 -19.35 18.07
N LEU A 57 3.93 -18.21 17.72
CA LEU A 57 5.23 -17.77 18.24
C LEU A 57 5.04 -16.52 19.12
N SER A 58 5.77 -15.45 18.80
CA SER A 58 5.64 -14.12 19.39
C SER A 58 6.12 -13.11 18.36
N PHE A 59 5.55 -11.91 18.31
CA PHE A 59 5.98 -10.85 17.41
C PHE A 59 7.35 -10.29 17.82
N SER A 60 8.39 -10.89 17.25
CA SER A 60 9.79 -10.60 17.54
C SER A 60 10.59 -10.37 16.27
N LYS A 61 11.82 -9.83 16.41
CA LYS A 61 12.76 -9.71 15.30
C LYS A 61 13.02 -11.08 14.62
N GLY A 62 13.13 -12.15 15.41
CA GLY A 62 13.32 -13.51 14.89
C GLY A 62 12.15 -13.98 14.03
N THR A 63 10.92 -13.71 14.45
CA THR A 63 9.69 -14.05 13.70
C THR A 63 9.60 -13.30 12.38
N VAL A 64 9.97 -12.01 12.36
CA VAL A 64 10.01 -11.24 11.10
C VAL A 64 11.10 -11.74 10.16
N LEU A 65 12.28 -12.13 10.67
CA LEU A 65 13.34 -12.73 9.85
C LEU A 65 12.92 -14.09 9.29
N LEU A 66 12.19 -14.90 10.06
CA LEU A 66 11.59 -16.15 9.58
C LEU A 66 10.56 -15.88 8.47
N ALA A 67 9.68 -14.89 8.64
CA ALA A 67 8.73 -14.47 7.62
C ALA A 67 9.44 -14.03 6.32
N LEU A 68 10.56 -13.30 6.43
CA LEU A 68 11.38 -12.90 5.29
C LEU A 68 12.03 -14.11 4.62
N ALA A 69 12.52 -15.09 5.39
CA ALA A 69 13.08 -16.32 4.84
C ALA A 69 12.02 -17.13 4.07
N ILE A 70 10.78 -17.20 4.57
CA ILE A 70 9.66 -17.84 3.87
C ILE A 70 9.34 -17.09 2.57
N LEU A 71 9.27 -15.75 2.60
CA LEU A 71 9.07 -14.96 1.37
C LEU A 71 10.17 -15.25 0.33
N CYS A 72 11.43 -15.26 0.73
CA CYS A 72 12.55 -15.60 -0.15
C CYS A 72 12.43 -17.04 -0.70
N ALA A 73 12.03 -18.00 0.12
CA ALA A 73 11.82 -19.39 -0.30
C ALA A 73 10.69 -19.51 -1.33
N LEU A 74 9.54 -18.85 -1.10
CA LEU A 74 8.42 -18.82 -2.05
C LEU A 74 8.83 -18.18 -3.39
N SER A 75 9.61 -17.10 -3.33
CA SER A 75 10.18 -16.47 -4.52
C SER A 75 11.19 -17.34 -5.24
N LEU A 76 12.01 -18.12 -4.52
CA LEU A 76 12.91 -19.09 -5.14
C LEU A 76 12.14 -20.22 -5.84
N LEU A 77 11.08 -20.74 -5.22
CA LEU A 77 10.21 -21.72 -5.86
C LEU A 77 9.59 -21.17 -7.15
N CYS A 78 9.12 -19.92 -7.12
CA CYS A 78 8.63 -19.20 -8.29
C CYS A 78 9.69 -19.12 -9.41
N ILE A 79 10.95 -18.82 -9.08
CA ILE A 79 12.06 -18.81 -10.04
C ILE A 79 12.32 -20.20 -10.61
N ILE A 80 12.29 -21.25 -9.79
CA ILE A 80 12.57 -22.63 -10.23
C ILE A 80 11.48 -23.13 -11.17
N TYR A 81 10.20 -22.95 -10.82
CA TYR A 81 9.07 -23.47 -11.59
C TYR A 81 8.64 -22.59 -12.77
N CYS A 82 9.02 -21.30 -12.78
CA CYS A 82 8.64 -20.35 -13.84
C CYS A 82 9.86 -19.67 -14.49
N LYS A 83 11.03 -20.33 -14.47
CA LYS A 83 12.38 -19.83 -14.80
C LYS A 83 12.50 -18.93 -16.05
N SER A 84 11.76 -19.21 -17.12
CA SER A 84 11.82 -18.42 -18.36
C SER A 84 11.19 -17.03 -18.21
N GLU A 85 10.41 -16.76 -17.16
CA GLU A 85 9.42 -15.69 -17.16
C GLU A 85 9.65 -14.58 -16.14
N VAL A 86 10.61 -14.76 -15.22
CA VAL A 86 10.98 -13.77 -14.18
C VAL A 86 11.94 -12.69 -14.74
N HIS A 87 12.26 -12.73 -16.03
CA HIS A 87 13.15 -11.79 -16.68
C HIS A 87 12.46 -10.44 -16.91
N VAL A 88 13.00 -9.38 -16.31
CA VAL A 88 12.63 -7.99 -16.60
C VAL A 88 13.81 -7.25 -17.19
N ARG A 89 13.51 -6.40 -18.16
CA ARG A 89 14.53 -5.58 -18.81
C ARG A 89 15.14 -4.61 -17.82
N ARG A 90 16.46 -4.43 -17.87
CA ARG A 90 17.20 -3.53 -16.96
C ARG A 90 16.67 -2.09 -16.99
N ASP A 91 16.18 -1.62 -18.15
CA ASP A 91 15.60 -0.27 -18.27
C ASP A 91 14.35 -0.07 -17.40
N VAL A 92 13.53 -1.12 -17.26
CA VAL A 92 12.31 -1.08 -16.44
C VAL A 92 12.68 -0.98 -14.97
N VAL A 93 13.64 -1.78 -14.52
CA VAL A 93 14.14 -1.77 -13.14
C VAL A 93 14.72 -0.40 -12.81
N ILE A 94 15.68 0.08 -13.60
CA ILE A 94 16.36 1.37 -13.37
C ILE A 94 15.34 2.51 -13.33
N ARG A 95 14.38 2.54 -14.27
CA ARG A 95 13.38 3.60 -14.31
C ARG A 95 12.49 3.64 -13.07
N ASN A 96 11.98 2.49 -12.62
CA ASN A 96 11.17 2.43 -11.40
C ASN A 96 12.00 2.78 -10.16
N GLU A 97 13.25 2.35 -10.08
CA GLU A 97 14.13 2.73 -8.97
C GLU A 97 14.43 4.23 -8.97
N ILE A 98 14.61 4.87 -10.13
CA ILE A 98 14.75 6.32 -10.22
C ILE A 98 13.48 7.03 -9.74
N VAL A 99 12.30 6.58 -10.19
CA VAL A 99 11.02 7.19 -9.78
C VAL A 99 10.83 7.05 -8.27
N PHE A 100 11.03 5.85 -7.72
CA PHE A 100 10.94 5.60 -6.29
C PHE A 100 11.96 6.44 -5.50
N PHE A 101 13.23 6.46 -5.92
CA PHE A 101 14.28 7.23 -5.26
C PHE A 101 13.99 8.73 -5.25
N VAL A 102 13.62 9.30 -6.41
CA VAL A 102 13.31 10.73 -6.51
C VAL A 102 12.12 11.09 -5.63
N ALA A 103 11.04 10.31 -5.67
CA ALA A 103 9.88 10.53 -4.80
C ALA A 103 10.27 10.41 -3.31
N PHE A 104 11.06 9.40 -2.96
CA PHE A 104 11.56 9.20 -1.60
C PHE A 104 12.36 10.42 -1.11
N ILE A 105 13.31 10.94 -1.91
CA ILE A 105 14.10 12.12 -1.54
C ILE A 105 13.24 13.37 -1.43
N VAL A 106 12.26 13.58 -2.31
CA VAL A 106 11.34 14.73 -2.24
C VAL A 106 10.55 14.72 -0.93
N PHE A 107 9.92 13.60 -0.58
CA PHE A 107 9.15 13.51 0.66
C PHE A 107 10.02 13.44 1.91
N LEU A 108 11.22 12.87 1.81
CA LEU A 108 12.21 12.92 2.89
C LEU A 108 12.61 14.36 3.19
N ALA A 109 12.89 15.16 2.17
CA ALA A 109 13.23 16.57 2.35
C ALA A 109 12.10 17.31 3.07
N ILE A 110 10.84 17.11 2.65
CA ILE A 110 9.65 17.67 3.31
C ILE A 110 9.62 17.27 4.79
N ARG A 111 9.80 15.98 5.11
CA ARG A 111 9.77 15.49 6.49
C ARG A 111 10.94 15.98 7.34
N VAL A 112 12.12 16.18 6.77
CA VAL A 112 13.28 16.72 7.51
C VAL A 112 13.04 18.16 7.97
N TYR A 113 12.26 18.97 7.24
CA TYR A 113 11.88 20.32 7.68
C TYR A 113 10.85 20.35 8.81
N SER A 114 10.02 19.30 8.95
CA SER A 114 8.99 19.20 9.99
C SER A 114 8.88 17.78 10.56
N PRO A 115 9.94 17.24 11.21
CA PRO A 115 9.98 15.85 11.65
C PRO A 115 9.18 15.61 12.94
N GLU A 116 8.79 16.68 13.62
CA GLU A 116 8.22 16.62 14.97
C GLU A 116 6.87 15.89 15.00
N ILE A 117 6.72 15.04 16.01
CA ILE A 117 5.48 14.33 16.35
C ILE A 117 4.84 15.10 17.52
N VAL A 118 4.22 16.22 17.19
CA VAL A 118 3.59 17.13 18.16
C VAL A 118 2.12 16.77 18.39
N ASN A 119 1.54 17.29 19.48
CA ASN A 119 0.11 17.18 19.79
C ASN A 119 -0.73 18.13 18.92
N PHE A 120 -0.58 18.02 17.59
CA PHE A 120 -1.36 18.75 16.59
C PHE A 120 -1.75 17.78 15.48
N GLY A 121 -3.05 17.71 15.17
CA GLY A 121 -3.62 16.62 14.37
C GLY A 121 -3.59 15.29 15.13
N GLU A 122 -3.46 14.19 14.39
CA GLU A 122 -3.55 12.82 14.93
C GLU A 122 -2.18 12.15 15.10
N LYS A 123 -1.08 12.89 14.87
CA LYS A 123 0.29 12.36 14.88
C LYS A 123 0.66 11.65 16.17
N PHE A 124 0.30 12.24 17.30
CA PHE A 124 0.58 11.67 18.62
C PHE A 124 -0.18 10.35 18.85
N MET A 125 -1.43 10.28 18.41
CA MET A 125 -2.25 9.07 18.45
C MET A 125 -1.65 7.97 17.58
N ASP A 126 -1.31 8.28 16.32
CA ASP A 126 -0.68 7.32 15.40
C ASP A 126 0.66 6.81 15.93
N PHE A 127 1.46 7.70 16.52
CA PHE A 127 2.74 7.32 17.12
C PHE A 127 2.54 6.40 18.33
N ALA A 128 1.50 6.63 19.14
CA ALA A 128 1.14 5.74 20.24
C ALA A 128 0.71 4.36 19.73
N PHE A 129 -0.09 4.27 18.67
CA PHE A 129 -0.48 3.01 18.05
C PHE A 129 0.70 2.25 17.45
N LEU A 130 1.60 2.94 16.73
CA LEU A 130 2.83 2.32 16.22
C LEU A 130 3.70 1.77 17.36
N ASN A 131 3.84 2.52 18.46
CA ASN A 131 4.57 2.03 19.64
C ASN A 131 3.88 0.84 20.32
N ALA A 132 2.55 0.85 20.41
CA ALA A 132 1.78 -0.28 20.93
C ALA A 132 2.07 -1.56 20.11
N VAL A 133 1.97 -1.49 18.78
CA VAL A 133 2.31 -2.60 17.89
C VAL A 133 3.77 -3.03 18.02
N MET A 134 4.71 -2.07 18.12
CA MET A 134 6.13 -2.36 18.28
C MET A 134 6.46 -3.07 19.59
N ARG A 135 5.71 -2.81 20.66
CA ARG A 135 5.91 -3.42 21.99
C ARG A 135 5.14 -4.72 22.19
N SER A 136 4.14 -4.99 21.37
CA SER A 136 3.35 -6.21 21.45
C SER A 136 4.16 -7.46 21.08
N SER A 137 3.87 -8.55 21.80
CA SER A 137 4.29 -9.91 21.48
C SER A 137 3.18 -10.71 20.79
N GLN A 138 1.92 -10.28 20.92
CA GLN A 138 0.73 -10.92 20.38
C GLN A 138 -0.23 -9.88 19.84
N PHE A 139 -1.17 -10.30 19.00
CA PHE A 139 -2.20 -9.46 18.42
C PHE A 139 -3.60 -9.91 18.86
N PRO A 140 -4.56 -8.98 19.03
CA PRO A 140 -4.45 -7.52 18.85
C PRO A 140 -3.57 -6.87 19.93
N PRO A 141 -2.93 -5.70 19.64
CA PRO A 141 -2.05 -5.04 20.60
C PRO A 141 -2.87 -4.34 21.69
N HIS A 142 -2.24 -3.95 22.79
CA HIS A 142 -2.90 -3.11 23.80
C HIS A 142 -3.29 -1.75 23.22
N ASP A 143 -4.46 -1.25 23.59
CA ASP A 143 -4.88 0.09 23.20
C ASP A 143 -4.22 1.13 24.14
N PRO A 144 -3.37 2.04 23.63
CA PRO A 144 -2.76 3.09 24.45
C PRO A 144 -3.79 4.10 25.01
N TRP A 145 -5.00 4.14 24.47
CA TRP A 145 -6.07 5.07 24.84
C TRP A 145 -7.20 4.42 25.64
N PHE A 146 -7.16 3.10 25.83
CA PHE A 146 -8.16 2.37 26.61
C PHE A 146 -7.48 1.43 27.63
N ALA A 147 -7.45 1.87 28.89
CA ALA A 147 -6.75 1.17 29.96
C ALA A 147 -7.28 -0.26 30.17
N GLY A 148 -6.40 -1.25 30.02
CA GLY A 148 -6.75 -2.68 30.09
C GLY A 148 -7.42 -3.23 28.82
N GLY A 149 -7.66 -2.37 27.83
CA GLY A 149 -8.25 -2.72 26.54
C GLY A 149 -7.24 -3.18 25.48
N LEU A 150 -7.80 -3.66 24.38
CA LEU A 150 -7.08 -4.06 23.18
C LEU A 150 -7.49 -3.16 22.02
N LEU A 151 -6.57 -2.92 21.09
CA LEU A 151 -6.82 -2.22 19.85
C LEU A 151 -7.46 -3.18 18.85
N ASP A 152 -8.65 -3.66 19.17
CA ASP A 152 -9.38 -4.70 18.45
C ASP A 152 -10.49 -4.14 17.54
N PHE A 153 -10.66 -2.82 17.50
CA PHE A 153 -11.65 -2.13 16.67
C PHE A 153 -11.01 -1.23 15.60
N TYR A 154 -9.76 -0.81 15.82
CA TYR A 154 -9.07 0.17 14.97
C TYR A 154 -7.99 -0.50 14.11
N TYR A 155 -7.57 0.18 13.04
CA TYR A 155 -6.78 -0.34 11.92
C TYR A 155 -5.30 -0.67 12.25
N TYR A 156 -5.05 -1.50 13.27
CA TYR A 156 -3.72 -1.78 13.79
C TYR A 156 -2.78 -2.43 12.75
N PHE A 157 -3.36 -3.14 11.77
CA PHE A 157 -2.59 -3.79 10.71
C PHE A 157 -1.84 -2.77 9.85
N GLY A 158 -2.36 -1.55 9.70
CA GLY A 158 -1.64 -0.45 9.04
C GLY A 158 -0.32 -0.15 9.71
N TYR A 159 -0.33 0.07 11.02
CA TYR A 159 0.88 0.29 11.80
C TYR A 159 1.80 -0.94 11.81
N LEU A 160 1.25 -2.15 11.72
CA LEU A 160 2.05 -3.37 11.58
C LEU A 160 2.92 -3.36 10.32
N THR A 161 2.41 -2.81 9.21
CA THR A 161 3.21 -2.69 7.96
C THR A 161 4.44 -1.80 8.10
N VAL A 162 4.45 -0.88 9.07
CA VAL A 162 5.60 -0.05 9.43
C VAL A 162 6.44 -0.71 10.54
N ALA A 163 5.79 -1.36 11.50
CA ALA A 163 6.45 -2.02 12.62
C ALA A 163 7.34 -3.19 12.16
N VAL A 164 6.94 -3.93 11.14
CA VAL A 164 7.69 -5.08 10.59
C VAL A 164 9.09 -4.68 10.10
N PRO A 165 9.25 -3.71 9.16
CA PRO A 165 10.58 -3.22 8.79
C PRO A 165 11.30 -2.49 9.95
N SER A 166 10.56 -1.86 10.87
CA SER A 166 11.15 -1.25 12.07
C SER A 166 11.82 -2.28 12.99
N LYS A 167 11.18 -3.44 13.22
CA LYS A 167 11.66 -4.50 14.11
C LYS A 167 12.99 -5.11 13.64
N ILE A 168 13.15 -5.30 12.34
CA ILE A 168 14.37 -5.88 11.75
C ILE A 168 15.50 -4.85 11.59
N SER A 169 15.17 -3.60 11.24
CA SER A 169 16.15 -2.52 11.15
C SER A 169 16.69 -2.10 12.52
N GLY A 170 15.90 -2.25 13.59
CA GLY A 170 16.28 -1.83 14.94
C GLY A 170 16.38 -0.31 15.11
N ILE A 171 15.83 0.44 14.15
CA ILE A 171 15.76 1.90 14.19
C ILE A 171 14.66 2.31 15.18
N ALA A 172 14.89 3.42 15.91
CA ALA A 172 13.94 3.94 16.89
C ALA A 172 12.60 4.33 16.23
N THR A 173 11.49 4.09 16.93
CA THR A 173 10.13 4.23 16.39
C THR A 173 9.83 5.65 15.90
N GLU A 174 10.38 6.68 16.54
CA GLU A 174 10.20 8.09 16.16
C GLU A 174 10.83 8.41 14.79
N VAL A 175 11.90 7.70 14.44
CA VAL A 175 12.54 7.81 13.13
C VAL A 175 11.75 6.97 12.11
N THR A 176 11.36 5.74 12.44
CA THR A 176 10.63 4.88 11.50
C THR A 176 9.20 5.35 11.23
N TYR A 177 8.58 6.09 12.15
CA TYR A 177 7.32 6.81 11.91
C TYR A 177 7.45 7.75 10.69
N ASN A 178 8.48 8.59 10.70
CA ASN A 178 8.77 9.52 9.62
C ASN A 178 9.19 8.79 8.33
N LEU A 179 10.05 7.78 8.43
CA LEU A 179 10.49 7.00 7.27
C LEU A 179 9.36 6.17 6.65
N GLY A 180 8.40 5.72 7.47
CA GLY A 180 7.17 5.07 7.02
C GLY A 180 6.34 5.97 6.12
N LEU A 181 6.07 7.21 6.55
CA LEU A 181 5.37 8.22 5.75
C LEU A 181 6.05 8.47 4.40
N VAL A 182 7.37 8.70 4.43
CA VAL A 182 8.17 8.91 3.21
C VAL A 182 8.09 7.69 2.28
N THR A 183 8.09 6.49 2.86
CA THR A 183 8.01 5.23 2.10
C THR A 183 6.65 5.10 1.44
N PHE A 184 5.54 5.31 2.15
CA PHE A 184 4.21 5.23 1.55
C PHE A 184 4.01 6.23 0.42
N ALA A 185 4.53 7.45 0.55
CA ALA A 185 4.51 8.45 -0.51
C ALA A 185 5.30 8.01 -1.75
N ALA A 186 6.52 7.49 -1.56
CA ALA A 186 7.36 6.99 -2.65
C ALA A 186 6.78 5.74 -3.33
N LEU A 187 6.18 4.84 -2.55
CA LEU A 187 5.47 3.67 -3.06
C LEU A 187 4.26 4.06 -3.90
N ALA A 188 3.45 5.01 -3.41
CA ALA A 188 2.29 5.52 -4.14
C ALA A 188 2.69 6.18 -5.47
N ALA A 189 3.75 7.00 -5.44
CA ALA A 189 4.29 7.63 -6.65
C ALA A 189 4.76 6.60 -7.69
N ASN A 190 5.49 5.57 -7.25
CA ASN A 190 5.99 4.53 -8.15
C ASN A 190 4.87 3.65 -8.73
N ALA A 191 3.86 3.30 -7.93
CA ALA A 191 2.71 2.53 -8.40
C ALA A 191 1.84 3.34 -9.37
N ALA A 192 1.57 4.62 -9.07
CA ALA A 192 0.85 5.52 -9.98
C ALA A 192 1.60 5.72 -11.31
N PHE A 193 2.92 5.85 -11.26
CA PHE A 193 3.77 5.84 -12.45
C PHE A 193 3.61 4.56 -13.26
N GLY A 194 3.64 3.40 -12.59
CA GLY A 194 3.42 2.08 -13.18
C GLY A 194 2.11 1.99 -13.95
N ILE A 195 0.98 2.40 -13.36
CA ILE A 195 -0.34 2.40 -14.01
C ILE A 195 -0.31 3.15 -15.35
N GLY A 196 0.16 4.40 -15.35
CA GLY A 196 0.20 5.23 -16.56
C GLY A 196 1.17 4.69 -17.62
N TYR A 197 2.32 4.16 -17.18
CA TYR A 197 3.30 3.53 -18.06
C TYR A 197 2.74 2.25 -18.67
N ASP A 198 2.10 1.37 -17.90
CA ASP A 198 1.58 0.12 -18.42
C ASP A 198 0.41 0.31 -19.36
N LEU A 199 -0.47 1.28 -19.10
CA LEU A 199 -1.57 1.59 -20.01
C LEU A 199 -1.10 2.05 -21.40
N THR A 200 0.03 2.75 -21.48
CA THR A 200 0.41 3.50 -22.70
C THR A 200 1.76 3.11 -23.30
N LYS A 201 2.59 2.37 -22.56
CA LYS A 201 4.00 2.05 -22.82
C LYS A 201 4.90 3.27 -23.01
N LYS A 202 4.47 4.45 -22.53
CA LYS A 202 5.20 5.72 -22.69
C LYS A 202 5.47 6.35 -21.34
N ILE A 203 6.73 6.70 -21.09
CA ILE A 203 7.20 7.28 -19.82
C ILE A 203 6.43 8.55 -19.46
N ARG A 204 6.16 9.42 -20.44
CA ARG A 204 5.44 10.69 -20.21
C ARG A 204 4.10 10.49 -19.52
N TYR A 205 3.35 9.44 -19.87
CA TYR A 205 2.04 9.19 -19.26
C TYR A 205 2.17 8.54 -17.89
N GLY A 206 3.22 7.75 -17.64
CA GLY A 206 3.57 7.34 -16.28
C GLY A 206 3.85 8.54 -15.37
N ILE A 207 4.69 9.48 -15.83
CA ILE A 207 4.99 10.72 -15.08
C ILE A 207 3.71 11.54 -14.87
N SER A 208 2.88 11.72 -15.91
CA SER A 208 1.61 12.42 -15.77
C SER A 208 0.70 11.75 -14.74
N THR A 209 0.49 10.44 -14.80
CA THR A 209 -0.34 9.72 -13.82
C THR A 209 0.19 9.89 -12.40
N MET A 210 1.51 9.77 -12.20
CA MET A 210 2.14 10.03 -10.89
C MET A 210 1.84 11.45 -10.38
N ILE A 211 2.02 12.47 -11.23
CA ILE A 211 1.77 13.87 -10.85
C ILE A 211 0.29 14.09 -10.52
N PHE A 212 -0.62 13.61 -11.36
CA PHE A 212 -2.05 13.80 -11.15
C PHE A 212 -2.58 13.04 -9.95
N VAL A 213 -2.10 11.83 -9.68
CA VAL A 213 -2.59 11.01 -8.55
C VAL A 213 -1.96 11.44 -7.23
N VAL A 214 -0.65 11.70 -7.20
CA VAL A 214 0.04 11.97 -5.93
C VAL A 214 0.06 13.46 -5.59
N PHE A 215 0.38 14.33 -6.54
CA PHE A 215 0.69 15.73 -6.27
C PHE A 215 -0.50 16.68 -6.46
N ILE A 216 -1.29 16.47 -7.52
CA ILE A 216 -2.42 17.35 -7.84
C ILE A 216 -3.68 16.83 -7.14
N ALA A 217 -4.18 15.65 -7.53
CA ALA A 217 -5.36 14.92 -7.02
C ALA A 217 -6.71 15.67 -6.96
N ASN A 218 -6.71 16.99 -6.82
CA ASN A 218 -7.86 17.88 -6.74
C ASN A 218 -7.65 19.07 -7.70
N ALA A 219 -8.67 19.37 -8.51
CA ALA A 219 -8.66 20.48 -9.46
C ALA A 219 -8.55 21.86 -8.77
N HIS A 220 -8.97 21.98 -7.51
CA HIS A 220 -8.85 23.22 -6.73
C HIS A 220 -7.40 23.73 -6.69
N ILE A 221 -6.40 22.84 -6.58
CA ILE A 221 -4.98 23.24 -6.56
C ILE A 221 -4.59 23.89 -7.88
N VAL A 222 -5.06 23.33 -9.00
CA VAL A 222 -4.77 23.86 -10.34
C VAL A 222 -5.42 25.24 -10.52
N PHE A 223 -6.68 25.38 -10.10
CA PHE A 223 -7.40 26.65 -10.21
C PHE A 223 -6.84 27.74 -9.28
N ASP A 224 -6.48 27.40 -8.03
CA ASP A 224 -5.86 28.34 -7.09
C ASP A 224 -4.50 28.81 -7.61
N MET A 225 -3.67 27.88 -8.11
CA MET A 225 -2.36 28.23 -8.67
C MET A 225 -2.50 29.10 -9.93
N ALA A 226 -3.45 28.78 -10.82
CA ALA A 226 -3.72 29.58 -12.02
C ALA A 226 -4.25 30.99 -11.66
N ALA A 227 -5.17 31.09 -10.70
CA ALA A 227 -5.71 32.36 -10.25
C ALA A 227 -4.62 33.27 -9.65
N ARG A 228 -3.70 32.70 -8.87
CA ARG A 228 -2.55 33.43 -8.30
C ARG A 228 -1.53 33.89 -9.34
N LEU A 229 -1.27 33.07 -10.37
CA LEU A 229 -0.41 33.46 -11.50
C LEU A 229 -1.01 34.63 -12.30
N LEU A 230 -2.34 34.63 -12.45
CA LEU A 230 -3.07 35.69 -13.18
C LEU A 230 -3.26 36.97 -12.35
N ASN A 231 -3.28 36.88 -11.02
CA ASN A 231 -3.41 38.05 -10.15
C ASN A 231 -2.49 38.00 -8.91
N PRO A 232 -1.19 38.32 -9.08
CA PRO A 232 -0.20 38.21 -8.01
C PRO A 232 -0.45 39.14 -6.80
N ARG A 233 -1.30 40.17 -6.94
CA ARG A 233 -1.59 41.17 -5.91
C ARG A 233 -2.80 40.82 -5.03
N ALA A 234 -3.55 39.76 -5.35
CA ALA A 234 -4.78 39.39 -4.68
C ALA A 234 -4.62 38.36 -3.54
N GLY A 235 -3.41 37.82 -3.30
CA GLY A 235 -3.18 36.80 -2.28
C GLY A 235 -2.43 37.36 -1.06
N SER A 236 -2.99 37.19 0.14
CA SER A 236 -2.19 37.22 1.36
C SER A 236 -1.11 36.12 1.26
N TYR A 237 0.09 36.41 1.77
CA TYR A 237 1.26 35.51 1.73
C TYR A 237 1.11 34.23 2.57
N GLU A 238 -0.09 33.95 3.10
CA GLU A 238 -0.37 32.72 3.82
C GLU A 238 -0.55 31.55 2.83
N HIS A 239 0.57 30.83 2.64
CA HIS A 239 0.72 29.52 2.03
C HIS A 239 0.54 29.43 0.51
N ILE A 240 1.65 29.20 -0.18
CA ILE A 240 1.83 29.00 -1.65
C ILE A 240 0.92 27.89 -2.25
N PHE A 241 0.23 27.10 -1.43
CA PHE A 241 -0.68 26.04 -1.87
C PHE A 241 -2.08 26.08 -1.28
N GLY A 242 -2.42 27.06 -0.41
CA GLY A 242 -3.70 27.07 0.29
C GLY A 242 -4.09 25.69 0.84
N LEU A 243 -3.10 24.97 1.40
CA LEU A 243 -3.13 23.50 1.54
C LEU A 243 -4.33 23.00 2.36
N TRP A 244 -4.78 23.80 3.33
CA TRP A 244 -5.99 23.52 4.11
C TRP A 244 -7.29 23.81 3.36
N ALA A 245 -7.34 24.89 2.57
CA ALA A 245 -8.51 25.20 1.77
C ALA A 245 -8.75 24.12 0.70
N SER A 246 -7.68 23.54 0.14
CA SER A 246 -7.77 22.48 -0.86
C SER A 246 -8.26 21.13 -0.32
N THR A 247 -8.38 20.97 1.01
CA THR A 247 -9.01 19.80 1.66
C THR A 247 -10.39 20.09 2.22
N ARG A 248 -10.98 21.26 1.90
CA ARG A 248 -12.31 21.70 2.33
C ARG A 248 -13.20 22.12 1.14
N VAL A 249 -12.99 21.50 -0.02
CA VAL A 249 -13.72 21.86 -1.26
C VAL A 249 -15.20 21.46 -1.22
N ILE A 250 -15.56 20.47 -0.40
CA ILE A 250 -16.93 20.02 -0.21
C ILE A 250 -17.35 20.53 1.18
N PRO A 251 -18.43 21.33 1.28
CA PRO A 251 -18.90 21.87 2.55
C PRO A 251 -19.06 20.80 3.63
N ASP A 252 -18.70 21.14 4.87
CA ASP A 252 -18.82 20.28 6.07
C ASP A 252 -18.08 18.94 6.01
N THR A 253 -17.10 18.80 5.10
CA THR A 253 -16.30 17.58 4.97
C THR A 253 -14.79 17.87 4.91
N ILE A 254 -14.01 16.83 5.20
CA ILE A 254 -12.56 16.81 5.05
C ILE A 254 -12.25 15.92 3.84
N ASN A 255 -11.69 16.50 2.77
CA ASN A 255 -11.30 15.77 1.55
C ASN A 255 -9.79 15.85 1.32
N GLU A 256 -9.06 15.12 2.14
CA GLU A 256 -7.62 15.01 1.97
C GLU A 256 -7.24 14.26 0.69
N PHE A 257 -6.06 14.56 0.20
CA PHE A 257 -5.47 13.95 -0.99
C PHE A 257 -4.00 13.64 -0.73
N PRO A 258 -3.38 12.75 -1.52
CA PRO A 258 -2.10 12.15 -1.13
C PRO A 258 -1.00 13.16 -0.78
N TYR A 259 -0.78 14.20 -1.59
CA TYR A 259 0.23 15.22 -1.28
C TYR A 259 -0.08 16.01 -0.01
N PHE A 260 -1.35 16.31 0.28
CA PHE A 260 -1.72 16.89 1.58
C PHE A 260 -1.32 15.97 2.71
N SER A 261 -1.81 14.72 2.71
CA SER A 261 -1.62 13.83 3.86
C SER A 261 -0.15 13.43 4.06
N PHE A 262 0.60 13.19 2.98
CA PHE A 262 2.04 12.91 3.08
C PHE A 262 2.85 14.12 3.58
N THR A 263 2.39 15.34 3.32
CA THR A 263 3.04 16.57 3.82
C THR A 263 2.64 16.86 5.26
N PHE A 264 1.34 16.74 5.57
CA PHE A 264 0.80 16.90 6.91
C PHE A 264 1.49 15.91 7.87
N GLY A 265 1.60 14.65 7.43
CA GLY A 265 2.48 13.64 8.01
C GLY A 265 1.92 13.03 9.29
N ASP A 266 0.63 12.75 9.28
CA ASP A 266 0.00 11.77 10.16
C ASP A 266 0.09 10.37 9.51
N LEU A 267 0.53 9.40 10.29
CA LEU A 267 0.63 8.01 9.87
C LEU A 267 -0.74 7.33 10.04
N HIS A 268 -1.78 7.99 9.53
CA HIS A 268 -3.16 7.62 9.74
C HIS A 268 -3.58 6.48 8.78
N PRO A 269 -4.53 5.63 9.17
CA PRO A 269 -5.05 4.52 8.37
C PRO A 269 -5.35 4.82 6.89
N HIS A 270 -6.01 5.95 6.56
CA HIS A 270 -6.27 6.32 5.16
C HIS A 270 -5.00 6.67 4.39
N VAL A 271 -3.98 7.22 5.05
CA VAL A 271 -2.68 7.55 4.45
C VAL A 271 -1.88 6.27 4.17
N ILE A 272 -1.86 5.36 5.14
CA ILE A 272 -1.20 4.05 5.02
C ILE A 272 -1.82 3.24 3.88
N SER A 273 -3.16 3.30 3.71
CA SER A 273 -3.86 2.45 2.73
C SER A 273 -3.61 2.86 1.26
N ILE A 274 -3.23 4.12 0.97
CA ILE A 274 -2.99 4.64 -0.40
C ILE A 274 -2.12 3.72 -1.29
N PRO A 275 -0.90 3.32 -0.91
CA PRO A 275 -0.09 2.43 -1.73
C PRO A 275 -0.74 1.04 -1.91
N PHE A 276 -1.45 0.51 -0.91
CA PHE A 276 -2.10 -0.80 -1.01
C PHE A 276 -3.34 -0.75 -1.93
N GLN A 277 -4.06 0.37 -1.94
CA GLN A 277 -5.09 0.65 -2.93
C GLN A 277 -4.52 0.64 -4.36
N LEU A 278 -3.39 1.31 -4.58
CA LEU A 278 -2.72 1.32 -5.90
C LEU A 278 -2.18 -0.06 -6.29
N LEU A 279 -1.70 -0.86 -5.33
CA LEU A 279 -1.36 -2.27 -5.55
C LEU A 279 -2.56 -3.04 -6.13
N VAL A 280 -3.74 -2.88 -5.52
CA VAL A 280 -4.96 -3.54 -6.00
C VAL A 280 -5.33 -3.07 -7.42
N LEU A 281 -5.23 -1.77 -7.72
CA LEU A 281 -5.50 -1.25 -9.07
C LEU A 281 -4.55 -1.80 -10.13
N VAL A 282 -3.26 -1.95 -9.81
CA VAL A 282 -2.28 -2.53 -10.75
C VAL A 282 -2.57 -4.01 -11.00
N LEU A 283 -2.96 -4.77 -9.96
CA LEU A 283 -3.39 -6.17 -10.11
C LEU A 283 -4.66 -6.28 -10.98
N MET A 284 -5.62 -5.37 -10.80
CA MET A 284 -6.81 -5.28 -11.65
C MET A 284 -6.45 -4.92 -13.10
N LEU A 285 -5.50 -4.00 -13.32
CA LEU A 285 -5.01 -3.67 -14.66
C LEU A 285 -4.38 -4.89 -15.34
N ASN A 286 -3.64 -5.71 -14.59
CA ASN A 286 -3.09 -6.97 -15.10
C ASN A 286 -4.20 -7.94 -15.52
N ILE A 287 -5.24 -8.10 -14.70
CA ILE A 287 -6.41 -8.94 -15.04
C ILE A 287 -7.12 -8.38 -16.27
N HIS A 288 -7.40 -7.08 -16.29
CA HIS A 288 -8.06 -6.39 -17.40
C HIS A 288 -7.35 -6.61 -18.74
N LYS A 289 -6.03 -6.77 -18.74
CA LYS A 289 -5.23 -7.03 -19.95
C LYS A 289 -5.10 -8.51 -20.33
N SER A 290 -5.68 -9.42 -19.56
CA SER A 290 -5.68 -10.83 -19.91
C SER A 290 -6.71 -11.12 -21.02
N ASP A 291 -6.33 -11.97 -21.98
CA ASP A 291 -7.24 -12.52 -22.99
C ASP A 291 -7.77 -13.92 -22.61
N GLU A 292 -7.46 -14.39 -21.39
CA GLU A 292 -7.77 -15.74 -20.92
C GLU A 292 -9.16 -15.82 -20.27
N SER A 293 -9.74 -17.01 -20.19
CA SER A 293 -11.07 -17.22 -19.59
C SER A 293 -11.02 -17.94 -18.23
N GLY A 294 -12.04 -17.71 -17.40
CA GLY A 294 -12.17 -18.33 -16.07
C GLY A 294 -10.95 -18.09 -15.17
N MET A 295 -10.43 -19.14 -14.55
CA MET A 295 -9.27 -19.04 -13.64
C MET A 295 -7.96 -18.72 -14.38
N ASN A 296 -7.91 -18.89 -15.70
CA ASN A 296 -6.70 -18.64 -16.48
C ASN A 296 -6.41 -17.14 -16.65
N ILE A 297 -7.29 -16.24 -16.19
CA ILE A 297 -7.00 -14.79 -16.09
C ILE A 297 -5.73 -14.51 -15.26
N TYR A 298 -5.45 -15.39 -14.30
CA TYR A 298 -4.24 -15.37 -13.46
C TYR A 298 -3.01 -15.98 -14.15
N GLY A 299 -3.21 -16.64 -15.28
CA GLY A 299 -2.21 -17.33 -16.08
C GLY A 299 -2.47 -18.81 -16.26
N ILE A 300 -1.73 -19.41 -17.19
CA ILE A 300 -1.78 -20.85 -17.44
C ILE A 300 -0.73 -21.52 -16.55
N GLY A 301 -1.13 -22.60 -15.87
CA GLY A 301 -0.30 -23.39 -14.96
C GLY A 301 -0.66 -23.17 -13.49
N TRP A 302 -0.60 -24.24 -12.69
CA TRP A 302 -1.07 -24.24 -11.30
C TRP A 302 -0.37 -23.16 -10.44
N THR A 303 0.93 -22.93 -10.62
CA THR A 303 1.69 -21.93 -9.86
C THR A 303 1.18 -20.52 -10.10
N ARG A 304 0.86 -20.17 -11.36
CA ARG A 304 0.32 -18.85 -11.73
C ARG A 304 -1.08 -18.66 -11.21
N ILE A 305 -1.91 -19.67 -11.40
CA ILE A 305 -3.30 -19.72 -10.94
C ILE A 305 -3.33 -19.51 -9.42
N LEU A 306 -2.48 -20.22 -8.67
CA LEU A 306 -2.38 -20.09 -7.23
C LEU A 306 -1.86 -18.71 -6.80
N ALA A 307 -0.71 -18.27 -7.32
CA ALA A 307 -0.13 -16.97 -6.97
C ALA A 307 -1.06 -15.79 -7.36
N GLY A 308 -1.71 -15.88 -8.52
CA GLY A 308 -2.62 -14.86 -9.02
C GLY A 308 -3.99 -14.88 -8.35
N MET A 309 -4.37 -15.92 -7.62
CA MET A 309 -5.50 -15.85 -6.68
C MET A 309 -5.09 -15.28 -5.32
N ILE A 310 -3.97 -15.76 -4.77
CA ILE A 310 -3.52 -15.40 -3.42
C ILE A 310 -3.14 -13.92 -3.36
N LEU A 311 -2.39 -13.39 -4.32
CA LEU A 311 -1.89 -12.01 -4.24
C LEU A 311 -3.04 -10.96 -4.31
N PRO A 312 -4.01 -11.04 -5.24
CA PRO A 312 -5.19 -10.17 -5.21
C PRO A 312 -6.08 -10.39 -3.98
N ALA A 313 -6.27 -11.64 -3.53
CA ALA A 313 -7.03 -11.90 -2.30
C ALA A 313 -6.38 -11.28 -1.07
N LEU A 314 -5.05 -11.39 -0.96
CA LEU A 314 -4.27 -10.76 0.10
C LEU A 314 -4.35 -9.23 0.00
N ALA A 315 -4.17 -8.66 -1.19
CA ALA A 315 -4.19 -7.22 -1.42
C ALA A 315 -5.57 -6.60 -1.12
N ILE A 316 -6.66 -7.21 -1.59
CA ILE A 316 -8.02 -6.75 -1.31
C ILE A 316 -8.36 -7.00 0.17
N GLY A 317 -8.09 -8.19 0.70
CA GLY A 317 -8.36 -8.54 2.10
C GLY A 317 -7.69 -7.60 3.10
N ALA A 318 -6.46 -7.18 2.81
CA ALA A 318 -5.71 -6.24 3.64
C ALA A 318 -6.38 -4.87 3.77
N LEU A 319 -7.21 -4.46 2.81
CA LEU A 319 -7.88 -3.17 2.88
C LEU A 319 -8.83 -3.09 4.06
N PHE A 320 -9.43 -4.19 4.53
CA PHE A 320 -10.32 -4.15 5.70
C PHE A 320 -9.59 -3.71 6.98
N PRO A 321 -8.51 -4.38 7.41
CA PRO A 321 -7.77 -3.99 8.61
C PRO A 321 -6.85 -2.78 8.41
N LEU A 322 -6.70 -2.27 7.17
CA LEU A 322 -6.00 -1.01 6.87
C LEU A 322 -6.93 0.20 6.91
N ASN A 323 -8.12 0.11 6.29
CA ASN A 323 -9.16 1.14 6.23
C ASN A 323 -10.46 0.50 5.71
N ALA A 324 -11.41 0.19 6.60
CA ALA A 324 -12.46 -0.80 6.34
C ALA A 324 -13.32 -0.55 5.10
N TRP A 325 -13.61 0.72 4.78
CA TRP A 325 -14.44 1.08 3.63
C TRP A 325 -13.73 0.90 2.27
N ASP A 326 -12.40 0.79 2.26
CA ASP A 326 -11.65 0.44 1.07
C ASP A 326 -11.98 -1.00 0.63
N TYR A 327 -12.19 -1.94 1.57
CA TYR A 327 -12.48 -3.33 1.24
C TYR A 327 -13.70 -3.53 0.31
N PRO A 328 -14.94 -3.12 0.68
CA PRO A 328 -16.10 -3.30 -0.20
C PRO A 328 -15.96 -2.52 -1.50
N THR A 329 -15.36 -1.32 -1.46
CA THR A 329 -15.14 -0.48 -2.65
C THR A 329 -14.27 -1.21 -3.68
N TYR A 330 -13.11 -1.69 -3.26
CA TYR A 330 -12.18 -2.36 -4.16
C TYR A 330 -12.64 -3.77 -4.55
N LEU A 331 -13.43 -4.45 -3.73
CA LEU A 331 -14.07 -5.73 -4.10
C LEU A 331 -15.13 -5.53 -5.20
N ILE A 332 -15.90 -4.44 -5.18
CA ILE A 332 -16.85 -4.08 -6.24
C ILE A 332 -16.11 -3.76 -7.54
N ILE A 333 -15.03 -2.97 -7.47
CA ILE A 333 -14.20 -2.66 -8.64
C ILE A 333 -13.59 -3.96 -9.20
N PHE A 334 -13.12 -4.87 -8.34
CA PHE A 334 -12.51 -6.13 -8.76
C PHE A 334 -13.51 -6.99 -9.51
N THR A 335 -14.69 -7.18 -8.92
CA THR A 335 -15.83 -7.87 -9.52
C THR A 335 -16.16 -7.27 -10.90
N SER A 336 -16.26 -5.95 -10.99
CA SER A 336 -16.56 -5.24 -12.24
C SER A 336 -15.49 -5.49 -13.31
N ILE A 337 -14.21 -5.43 -12.95
CA ILE A 337 -13.09 -5.70 -13.87
C ILE A 337 -13.09 -7.14 -14.37
N VAL A 338 -13.33 -8.12 -13.48
CA VAL A 338 -13.42 -9.53 -13.88
C VAL A 338 -14.61 -9.76 -14.81
N LEU A 339 -15.79 -9.18 -14.53
CA LEU A 339 -16.96 -9.27 -15.41
C LEU A 339 -16.68 -8.67 -16.80
N VAL A 340 -16.11 -7.47 -16.86
CA VAL A 340 -15.75 -6.81 -18.13
C VAL A 340 -14.70 -7.62 -18.90
N GLN A 341 -13.73 -8.21 -18.22
CA GLN A 341 -12.72 -9.05 -18.85
C GLN A 341 -13.33 -10.35 -19.40
N GLN A 342 -14.15 -11.06 -18.60
CA GLN A 342 -14.79 -12.31 -19.03
C GLN A 342 -15.85 -12.10 -20.10
N TYR A 343 -16.51 -10.93 -20.12
CA TYR A 343 -17.38 -10.53 -21.22
C TYR A 343 -16.59 -10.41 -22.53
N ARG A 344 -15.43 -9.73 -22.52
CA ARG A 344 -14.56 -9.60 -23.70
C ARG A 344 -14.00 -10.94 -24.16
N ALA A 345 -13.73 -11.87 -23.23
CA ALA A 345 -13.30 -13.23 -23.53
C ALA A 345 -14.44 -14.19 -23.93
N ALA A 346 -15.67 -13.67 -24.13
CA ALA A 346 -16.87 -14.45 -24.45
C ALA A 346 -17.15 -15.61 -23.46
N SER A 347 -16.80 -15.41 -22.19
CA SER A 347 -16.80 -16.44 -21.15
C SER A 347 -17.43 -15.99 -19.84
N LEU A 348 -18.43 -15.10 -19.89
CA LEU A 348 -19.08 -14.51 -18.71
C LEU A 348 -19.58 -15.55 -17.69
N ARG A 349 -20.01 -16.73 -18.15
CA ARG A 349 -20.41 -17.86 -17.29
C ARG A 349 -19.30 -18.35 -16.34
N ASN A 350 -18.04 -18.11 -16.68
CA ASN A 350 -16.87 -18.51 -15.89
C ASN A 350 -16.43 -17.43 -14.90
N ALA A 351 -17.00 -16.21 -14.95
CA ALA A 351 -16.65 -15.11 -14.06
C ALA A 351 -16.92 -15.38 -12.56
N PRO A 352 -17.98 -16.12 -12.15
CA PRO A 352 -18.24 -16.34 -10.74
C PRO A 352 -17.11 -17.05 -9.98
N VAL A 353 -16.35 -17.93 -10.65
CA VAL A 353 -15.28 -18.71 -10.00
C VAL A 353 -14.13 -17.81 -9.51
N PRO A 354 -13.42 -17.02 -10.36
CA PRO A 354 -12.36 -16.14 -9.87
C PRO A 354 -12.86 -15.08 -8.89
N ILE A 355 -14.10 -14.60 -9.04
CA ILE A 355 -14.73 -13.65 -8.12
C ILE A 355 -14.90 -14.27 -6.73
N ALA A 356 -15.59 -15.43 -6.67
CA ALA A 356 -15.85 -16.12 -5.42
C ALA A 356 -14.55 -16.57 -4.75
N THR A 357 -13.57 -17.05 -5.52
CA THR A 357 -12.29 -17.49 -4.95
C THR A 357 -11.54 -16.34 -4.29
N VAL A 358 -11.41 -15.18 -4.96
CA VAL A 358 -10.73 -14.01 -4.37
C VAL A 358 -11.54 -13.44 -3.21
N GLY A 359 -12.88 -13.36 -3.33
CA GLY A 359 -13.75 -12.90 -2.24
C GLY A 359 -13.60 -13.75 -0.98
N ILE A 360 -13.72 -15.07 -1.10
CA ILE A 360 -13.59 -16.01 0.03
C ILE A 360 -12.16 -15.97 0.60
N LEU A 361 -11.13 -16.07 -0.24
CA LEU A 361 -9.74 -16.04 0.24
C LEU A 361 -9.38 -14.72 0.91
N SER A 362 -9.93 -13.59 0.45
CA SER A 362 -9.67 -12.28 1.06
C SER A 362 -10.18 -12.19 2.50
N ILE A 363 -11.25 -12.91 2.84
CA ILE A 363 -11.76 -13.02 4.20
C ILE A 363 -10.93 -14.05 4.98
N LEU A 364 -10.69 -15.23 4.41
CA LEU A 364 -9.98 -16.31 5.09
C LEU A 364 -8.54 -15.92 5.48
N LEU A 365 -7.83 -15.20 4.62
CA LEU A 365 -6.46 -14.74 4.90
C LEU A 365 -6.38 -13.76 6.08
N PHE A 366 -7.48 -13.07 6.40
CA PHE A 366 -7.59 -12.12 7.51
C PHE A 366 -8.57 -12.58 8.59
N LEU A 367 -8.95 -13.87 8.58
CA LEU A 367 -9.93 -14.42 9.51
C LEU A 367 -9.59 -14.14 10.98
N PRO A 368 -8.33 -14.26 11.45
CA PRO A 368 -8.00 -13.91 12.84
C PRO A 368 -8.38 -12.47 13.19
N PHE A 369 -8.16 -11.51 12.27
CA PHE A 369 -8.53 -10.11 12.49
C PHE A 369 -10.05 -9.97 12.63
N TYR A 370 -10.84 -10.62 11.77
CA TYR A 370 -12.31 -10.59 11.87
C TYR A 370 -12.85 -11.22 13.14
N LEU A 371 -12.19 -12.28 13.65
CA LEU A 371 -12.59 -12.95 14.89
C LEU A 371 -12.27 -12.09 16.13
N ASP A 372 -11.16 -11.37 16.08
CA ASP A 372 -10.76 -10.44 17.14
C ASP A 372 -11.55 -9.11 17.06
N PHE A 373 -12.09 -8.76 15.89
CA PHE A 373 -12.71 -7.46 15.65
C PHE A 373 -13.95 -7.20 16.51
N ARG A 374 -13.90 -6.14 17.33
CA ARG A 374 -15.04 -5.70 18.15
C ARG A 374 -15.45 -4.28 17.79
N GLY A 375 -16.51 -4.13 17.00
CA GLY A 375 -17.06 -2.83 16.60
C GLY A 375 -17.79 -2.06 17.72
N ALA A 376 -17.17 -1.88 18.89
CA ALA A 376 -17.79 -1.29 20.07
C ALA A 376 -18.06 0.24 19.95
N GLY A 377 -17.53 0.90 18.92
CA GLY A 377 -17.91 2.27 18.57
C GLY A 377 -19.41 2.43 18.29
N ALA A 378 -20.10 1.35 17.90
CA ALA A 378 -21.56 1.35 17.69
C ALA A 378 -22.40 1.17 18.98
N SER A 379 -21.79 0.79 20.11
CA SER A 379 -22.51 0.58 21.38
C SER A 379 -22.54 1.79 22.32
N GLY A 380 -22.09 2.97 21.85
CA GLY A 380 -22.25 4.23 22.57
C GLY A 380 -21.38 4.39 23.83
N ALA A 381 -20.34 3.57 23.98
CA ALA A 381 -19.41 3.60 25.12
C ALA A 381 -17.97 3.99 24.69
N GLY A 382 -17.82 4.68 23.55
CA GLY A 382 -16.57 5.26 23.10
C GLY A 382 -16.80 6.73 22.75
N ILE A 383 -15.88 7.58 23.20
CA ILE A 383 -15.82 9.03 22.98
C ILE A 383 -15.92 9.38 21.49
#